data_AF-A0A7J5EI36-F1
#
_entry.id   AF-A0A7J5EI36-F1
#
_cell.length_a   1.000
_cell.length_b   1.000
_cell.length_c   1.000
_cell.angle_alpha   90.00
_cell.angle_beta   90.00
_cell.angle_gamma   90.00
#
_symmetry.space_group_name_H-M   'P 1'
#
loop_
_entity.id
_entity.type
_entity.pdbx_description
1 polymer ?
#
loop_
_entity_poly.entity_id
_entity_poly.type
_entity_poly.pdbx_seq_one_letter_code
_entity_poly.pdbx_strand_id
1 'polypeptide(L)'
;MRPFGLLLAAFVAAAGLPAVAAASPGRAVRVPHHVVDDAPALGPRDALVTIELFFTPGVGPAHDAYRTLKALQEKHPTRVRAVFRPLDRNTMK
;
A
#
# COMPACT_ATOMS: atom_id res chain seq x y z
N MET A 1 63.89 28.02 16.17
CA MET A 1 64.48 26.80 16.78
C MET A 1 63.34 25.84 17.10
N ARG A 2 63.32 24.65 16.49
CA ARG A 2 62.45 23.53 16.91
C ARG A 2 63.14 22.77 18.04
N PRO A 3 62.38 22.22 19.00
CA PRO A 3 62.53 20.79 19.31
C PRO A 3 61.14 20.13 19.33
N PHE A 4 60.87 19.11 18.53
CA PHE A 4 61.22 17.70 18.73
C PHE A 4 60.87 17.18 20.14
N GLY A 5 59.77 16.42 20.20
CA GLY A 5 59.28 15.72 21.39
C GLY A 5 58.23 14.70 20.97
N LEU A 6 58.72 13.52 20.59
CA LEU A 6 57.99 12.32 20.24
C LEU A 6 57.38 11.71 21.52
N LEU A 7 56.09 11.30 21.53
CA LEU A 7 55.63 10.00 22.04
C LEU A 7 54.09 9.89 22.09
N LEU A 8 53.58 9.11 21.13
CA LEU A 8 52.65 7.99 21.26
C LEU A 8 51.67 7.97 22.46
N ALA A 9 50.38 8.09 22.17
CA ALA A 9 49.34 7.40 22.93
C ALA A 9 48.45 6.65 21.93
N ALA A 10 48.58 5.32 21.95
CA ALA A 10 47.79 4.39 21.17
C ALA A 10 46.33 4.46 21.63
N PHE A 11 45.42 4.83 20.73
CA PHE A 11 43.99 4.80 20.99
C PHE A 11 43.47 3.41 20.59
N VAL A 12 43.17 2.58 21.60
CA VAL A 12 42.50 1.28 21.41
C VAL A 12 41.03 1.56 21.13
N ALA A 13 40.60 1.33 19.90
CA ALA A 13 39.20 1.11 19.52
C ALA A 13 39.05 -0.40 19.22
N ALA A 14 37.96 -1.10 19.48
CA ALA A 14 36.59 -0.69 19.72
C ALA A 14 35.87 -1.79 20.54
N ALA A 15 35.00 -1.37 21.44
CA ALA A 15 33.97 -2.23 22.01
C ALA A 15 33.01 -2.70 20.90
N GLY A 16 32.66 -3.98 20.93
CA GLY A 16 31.75 -4.58 19.97
C GLY A 16 30.31 -4.13 20.14
N LEU A 17 29.62 -3.94 19.01
CA LEU A 17 28.20 -4.19 18.83
C LEU A 17 28.01 -4.67 17.38
N PRO A 18 27.14 -5.65 17.10
CA PRO A 18 26.78 -6.00 15.73
C PRO A 18 26.16 -4.77 15.08
N ALA A 19 26.68 -4.40 13.90
CA ALA A 19 26.09 -3.37 13.07
C ALA A 19 24.64 -3.78 12.74
N VAL A 20 23.67 -3.03 13.26
CA VAL A 20 22.29 -3.10 12.79
C VAL A 20 22.33 -2.65 11.34
N ALA A 21 22.04 -3.57 10.42
CA ALA A 21 22.05 -3.29 9.00
C ALA A 21 21.15 -2.08 8.72
N ALA A 22 21.71 -1.06 8.08
CA ALA A 22 20.95 0.09 7.62
C ALA A 22 19.84 -0.40 6.67
N ALA A 23 18.60 -0.04 6.97
CA ALA A 23 17.48 -0.38 6.09
C ALA A 23 17.69 0.25 4.72
N SER A 24 17.50 -0.52 3.66
CA SER A 24 17.64 -0.05 2.28
C SER A 24 16.72 1.17 2.03
N PRO A 25 17.17 2.19 1.28
CA PRO A 25 16.34 3.33 0.93
C PRO A 25 15.03 2.88 0.27
N GLY A 26 13.90 3.37 0.78
CA GLY A 26 12.58 3.06 0.23
C GLY A 26 12.46 3.51 -1.23
N ARG A 27 11.80 2.68 -2.05
CA ARG A 27 11.59 2.99 -3.47
C ARG A 27 10.31 3.80 -3.66
N ALA A 28 10.43 5.01 -4.20
CA ALA A 28 9.27 5.74 -4.70
C ALA A 28 8.73 5.05 -5.96
N VAL A 29 7.43 4.76 -5.99
CA VAL A 29 6.73 4.20 -7.15
C VAL A 29 5.69 5.21 -7.61
N ARG A 30 5.65 5.47 -8.92
CA ARG A 30 4.62 6.33 -9.52
C ARG A 30 3.32 5.55 -9.61
N VAL A 31 2.28 6.03 -8.95
CA VAL A 31 0.92 5.46 -9.02
C VAL A 31 0.13 6.26 -10.06
N PRO A 32 -0.30 5.67 -11.18
CA PRO A 32 -1.22 6.31 -12.09
C PRO A 32 -2.58 6.49 -11.40
N HIS A 33 -3.07 7.73 -11.31
CA HIS A 33 -4.46 7.98 -10.95
C HIS A 33 -5.31 7.87 -12.22
N HIS A 34 -6.16 6.85 -12.29
CA HIS A 34 -7.10 6.69 -13.38
C HIS A 34 -8.41 7.44 -13.11
N VAL A 35 -8.97 7.99 -14.19
CA VAL A 35 -10.24 8.71 -14.25
C VAL A 35 -11.38 7.78 -13.81
N VAL A 36 -12.46 8.35 -13.28
CA VAL A 36 -13.64 7.71 -12.65
C VAL A 36 -14.22 6.49 -13.40
N ASP A 37 -13.88 6.28 -14.67
CA ASP A 37 -14.32 5.17 -15.54
C ASP A 37 -13.49 3.85 -15.46
N ASP A 38 -12.30 3.83 -14.86
CA ASP A 38 -11.42 2.65 -14.84
C ASP A 38 -11.46 1.85 -13.51
N ALA A 39 -12.42 2.15 -12.64
CA ALA A 39 -12.54 1.38 -11.40
C ALA A 39 -12.75 -0.12 -11.70
N PRO A 40 -12.06 -1.01 -10.98
CA PRO A 40 -12.24 -2.44 -11.15
C PRO A 40 -13.72 -2.80 -11.02
N ALA A 41 -14.22 -3.56 -11.99
CA ALA A 41 -15.62 -3.94 -12.02
C ALA A 41 -15.80 -5.38 -12.48
N LEU A 42 -16.86 -6.02 -11.98
CA LEU A 42 -17.35 -7.32 -12.42
C LEU A 42 -18.72 -7.15 -13.05
N GLY A 43 -18.99 -7.91 -14.11
CA GLY A 43 -20.25 -7.83 -14.86
C GLY A 43 -20.21 -6.80 -15.99
N PRO A 44 -21.26 -6.77 -16.83
CA PRO A 44 -21.32 -5.95 -18.03
C PRO A 44 -21.60 -4.47 -17.71
N ARG A 45 -21.36 -3.56 -18.67
CA ARG A 45 -21.55 -2.10 -18.46
C ARG A 45 -23.02 -1.69 -18.52
N ASP A 46 -23.84 -2.47 -19.21
CA ASP A 46 -25.28 -2.32 -19.41
C ASP A 46 -26.11 -3.19 -18.44
N ALA A 47 -25.50 -3.63 -17.34
CA ALA A 47 -26.21 -4.37 -16.30
C ALA A 47 -27.39 -3.54 -15.76
N LEU A 48 -28.50 -4.22 -15.49
CA LEU A 48 -29.71 -3.59 -14.93
C LEU A 48 -29.45 -2.86 -13.61
N VAL A 49 -28.54 -3.38 -12.80
CA VAL A 49 -28.16 -2.80 -11.51
C VAL A 49 -26.65 -2.67 -11.44
N THR A 50 -26.18 -1.47 -11.08
CA THR A 50 -24.77 -1.22 -10.73
C THR A 50 -24.67 -0.92 -9.23
N ILE A 51 -23.77 -1.63 -8.55
CA ILE A 51 -23.50 -1.46 -7.12
C ILE A 51 -22.05 -1.02 -6.96
N GLU A 52 -21.83 0.16 -6.40
CA GLU A 52 -20.50 0.66 -6.06
C GLU A 52 -20.17 0.34 -4.60
N LEU A 53 -19.08 -0.41 -4.39
CA LEU A 53 -18.55 -0.71 -3.06
C LEU A 53 -17.37 0.23 -2.76
N PHE A 54 -17.59 1.17 -1.85
CA PHE A 54 -16.55 2.01 -1.28
C PHE A 54 -15.96 1.34 -0.04
N PHE A 55 -14.64 1.14 -0.02
CA PHE A 55 -14.01 0.41 1.08
C PHE A 55 -12.54 0.78 1.28
N THR A 56 -12.03 0.68 2.50
CA THR A 56 -10.58 0.77 2.74
C THR A 56 -9.96 -0.64 2.68
N PRO A 57 -8.94 -0.89 1.85
CA PRO A 57 -8.28 -2.19 1.82
C PRO A 57 -7.67 -2.58 3.17
N GLY A 58 -7.71 -3.87 3.50
CA GLY A 58 -7.06 -4.41 4.71
C GLY A 58 -7.88 -4.35 6.01
N VAL A 59 -9.11 -3.83 5.98
CA VAL A 59 -10.03 -3.89 7.14
C VAL A 59 -11.02 -5.05 7.00
N GLY A 60 -11.28 -5.79 8.09
CA GLY A 60 -12.14 -6.99 8.09
C GLY A 60 -13.52 -6.79 7.45
N PRO A 61 -14.30 -5.76 7.83
CA PRO A 61 -15.63 -5.51 7.27
C PRO A 61 -15.64 -5.26 5.75
N ALA A 62 -14.58 -4.65 5.21
CA ALA A 62 -14.44 -4.43 3.78
C ALA A 62 -14.33 -5.75 3.01
N HIS A 63 -13.67 -6.75 3.60
CA HIS A 63 -13.52 -8.07 3.00
C HIS A 63 -14.85 -8.82 2.93
N ASP A 64 -15.70 -8.71 3.95
CA ASP A 64 -17.02 -9.35 3.96
C ASP A 64 -17.99 -8.70 2.97
N ALA A 65 -17.97 -7.36 2.87
CA ALA A 65 -18.74 -6.63 1.87
C ALA A 65 -18.31 -7.02 0.44
N TYR A 66 -16.99 -7.12 0.20
CA TYR A 66 -16.45 -7.59 -1.08
C TYR A 66 -16.92 -9.00 -1.43
N ARG A 67 -16.81 -9.95 -0.49
CA ARG A 67 -17.23 -11.36 -0.72
C ARG A 67 -18.72 -11.47 -1.01
N THR A 68 -19.54 -10.73 -0.27
CA THR A 68 -20.99 -10.69 -0.48
C THR A 68 -21.34 -10.17 -1.86
N LEU A 69 -20.74 -9.04 -2.27
CA LEU A 69 -21.01 -8.44 -3.57
C LEU A 69 -20.52 -9.32 -4.72
N LYS A 70 -19.36 -9.96 -4.56
CA LYS A 70 -18.84 -10.95 -5.52
C LYS A 70 -19.80 -12.12 -5.69
N ALA A 71 -20.27 -12.72 -4.60
CA ALA A 71 -21.24 -13.81 -4.65
C ALA A 71 -22.58 -13.39 -5.28
N LEU A 72 -23.01 -12.14 -5.07
CA LEU A 72 -24.20 -11.60 -5.72
C LEU A 72 -24.02 -11.46 -7.23
N GLN A 73 -22.86 -10.96 -7.68
CA GLN A 73 -22.54 -10.84 -9.10
C GLN A 73 -22.45 -12.22 -9.77
N GLU A 74 -21.86 -13.21 -9.11
CA GLU A 74 -21.78 -14.59 -9.60
C GLU A 74 -23.17 -15.24 -9.77
N LYS A 75 -24.13 -14.92 -8.90
CA LYS A 75 -25.52 -15.39 -9.03
C LYS A 75 -26.30 -14.70 -10.15
N HIS A 76 -25.91 -13.47 -10.50
CA HIS A 76 -26.63 -12.63 -11.47
C HIS A 76 -25.68 -11.97 -12.49
N PRO A 77 -24.92 -12.76 -13.26
CA PRO A 77 -23.75 -12.28 -13.99
C PRO A 77 -24.07 -11.26 -15.08
N THR A 78 -25.27 -11.31 -15.65
CA THR A 78 -25.73 -10.38 -16.70
C THR A 78 -26.54 -9.20 -16.18
N ARG A 79 -27.01 -9.27 -14.92
CA ARG A 79 -27.96 -8.28 -14.36
C ARG A 79 -27.30 -7.35 -13.34
N VAL A 80 -26.19 -7.78 -12.73
CA VAL A 80 -25.48 -7.02 -11.70
C VAL A 80 -24.08 -6.66 -12.18
N ARG A 81 -23.76 -5.38 -12.09
CA ARG A 81 -22.39 -4.85 -12.18
C ARG A 81 -21.92 -4.45 -10.78
N ALA A 82 -20.79 -5.00 -10.36
CA ALA A 82 -20.13 -4.60 -9.11
C ALA A 82 -18.94 -3.71 -9.45
N VAL A 83 -18.84 -2.52 -8.88
CA VAL A 83 -17.72 -1.59 -9.07
C VAL A 83 -17.03 -1.37 -7.73
N PHE A 84 -15.70 -1.45 -7.71
CA PHE A 84 -14.90 -1.41 -6.50
C PHE A 84 -14.14 -0.09 -6.39
N ARG A 85 -14.42 0.68 -5.33
CA ARG A 85 -13.88 2.01 -5.06
C ARG A 85 -13.04 1.98 -3.78
N PRO A 86 -11.74 1.64 -3.86
CA PRO A 86 -10.87 1.72 -2.70
C PRO A 86 -10.77 3.17 -2.22
N LEU A 87 -10.98 3.39 -0.93
CA LEU A 87 -10.83 4.68 -0.26
C LEU A 87 -9.48 4.76 0.42
N ASP A 88 -8.75 5.83 0.17
CA ASP A 88 -7.59 6.20 0.95
C ASP A 88 -8.02 6.75 2.32
N ARG A 89 -7.18 6.54 3.33
CA ARG A 89 -7.44 7.03 4.69
C ARG A 89 -7.58 8.57 4.75
N ASN A 90 -7.07 9.28 3.74
CA ASN A 90 -7.07 10.74 3.68
C ASN A 90 -8.34 11.33 3.04
N THR A 91 -9.20 10.51 2.42
CA THR A 91 -10.44 10.95 1.77
C THR A 91 -11.66 11.00 2.70
N MET A 92 -11.48 10.67 3.99
CA MET A 92 -12.54 10.67 5.03
C MET A 92 -12.48 11.87 5.99
N LYS A 93 -11.75 12.93 5.64
CA LYS A 93 -11.76 14.22 6.35
C LYS A 93 -12.63 15.21 5.60
#